data_AF-A0A931C5Z4-F1
#
_entry.id   AF-A0A931C5Z4-F1
#
_cell.length_a   1.000
_cell.length_b   1.000
_cell.length_c   1.000
_cell.angle_alpha   90.00
_cell.angle_beta   90.00
_cell.angle_gamma   90.00
#
_symmetry.space_group_name_H-M   'P 1'
#
loop_
_entity.id
_entity.type
_entity.pdbx_description
1 polymer ?
#
loop_
_entity_poly.entity_id
_entity_poly.type
_entity_poly.pdbx_seq_one_letter_code
_entity_poly.pdbx_strand_id
1 'polypeptide(L)'
;MLAPPTVTASTSREPAKTLRERGADSFQAALAAVLTAGLENALEAGDHPKAVNFINRGFAEGTPQLGCELLCRAIAVVGTARTWTVQLAPPTQVRQRPAP
;
A
#
# COMPACT_ATOMS: atom_id res chain seq x y z
N MET A 1 21.09 19.76 -49.91
CA MET A 1 20.05 18.98 -49.20
C MET A 1 20.76 18.06 -48.21
N LEU A 2 20.65 18.33 -46.90
CA LEU A 2 21.21 17.51 -45.82
C LEU A 2 20.04 16.78 -45.15
N ALA A 3 20.08 15.45 -45.06
CA ALA A 3 19.06 14.66 -44.35
C ALA A 3 19.35 14.64 -42.83
N PRO A 4 18.33 14.64 -41.95
CA PRO A 4 18.55 14.55 -40.51
C PRO A 4 18.91 13.13 -40.08
N PRO A 5 19.73 12.95 -39.02
CA PRO A 5 19.99 11.62 -38.47
C PRO A 5 18.77 11.11 -37.69
N THR A 6 18.35 9.90 -38.03
CA THR A 6 17.37 9.11 -37.29
C THR A 6 17.85 8.88 -35.86
N VAL A 7 17.12 9.41 -34.89
CA VAL A 7 17.29 9.08 -33.48
C VAL A 7 16.79 7.65 -33.28
N THR A 8 17.71 6.70 -33.14
CA THR A 8 17.39 5.33 -32.74
C THR A 8 16.86 5.39 -31.32
N ALA A 9 15.53 5.29 -31.16
CA ALA A 9 14.89 5.17 -29.87
C ALA A 9 15.41 3.89 -29.20
N SER A 10 16.23 4.04 -28.15
CA SER A 10 16.56 2.96 -27.24
C SER A 10 15.27 2.52 -26.57
N THR A 11 14.63 1.48 -27.11
CA THR A 11 13.61 0.70 -26.39
C THR A 11 14.25 0.23 -25.08
N SER A 12 13.91 0.91 -23.99
CA SER A 12 14.25 0.50 -22.64
C SER A 12 13.75 -0.92 -22.45
N ARG A 13 14.68 -1.87 -22.48
CA ARG A 13 14.41 -3.30 -22.31
C ARG A 13 14.19 -3.50 -20.82
N GLU A 14 12.95 -3.36 -20.36
CA GLU A 14 12.63 -3.70 -18.98
C GLU A 14 13.06 -5.16 -18.72
N PRO A 15 13.83 -5.42 -17.65
CA PRO A 15 14.24 -6.78 -17.33
C PRO A 15 12.99 -7.63 -17.04
N ALA A 16 12.89 -8.78 -17.69
CA ALA A 16 11.79 -9.71 -17.47
C ALA A 16 11.79 -10.19 -16.01
N LYS A 17 10.75 -9.82 -15.26
CA LYS A 17 10.55 -10.23 -13.86
C LYS A 17 10.71 -11.75 -13.69
N THR A 18 11.50 -12.13 -12.70
CA THR A 18 11.68 -13.51 -12.24
C THR A 18 10.38 -14.07 -11.67
N LEU A 19 10.26 -15.39 -11.63
CA LEU A 19 9.08 -16.07 -11.07
C LEU A 19 8.84 -15.71 -9.59
N ARG A 20 9.92 -15.45 -8.84
CA ARG A 20 9.84 -14.99 -7.45
C ARG A 20 9.20 -13.60 -7.34
N GLU A 21 9.58 -12.68 -8.22
CA GLU A 21 9.00 -11.33 -8.27
C GLU A 21 7.52 -11.38 -8.66
N ARG A 22 7.17 -12.21 -9.65
CA ARG A 22 5.76 -12.43 -10.05
C ARG A 22 4.93 -13.01 -8.91
N GLY A 23 5.50 -13.95 -8.14
CA GLY A 23 4.86 -14.52 -6.95
C GLY A 23 4.59 -13.44 -5.89
N ALA A 24 5.58 -12.60 -5.60
CA ALA A 24 5.45 -11.48 -4.68
C ALA A 24 4.38 -10.46 -5.15
N ASP A 25 4.34 -10.13 -6.44
CA ASP A 25 3.32 -9.26 -7.03
C ASP A 25 1.91 -9.86 -6.85
N SER A 26 1.75 -11.16 -7.12
CA SER A 26 0.46 -11.85 -6.98
C SER A 26 -0.05 -11.90 -5.54
N PHE A 27 0.85 -12.13 -4.57
CA PHE A 27 0.53 -12.11 -3.16
C PHE A 27 0.14 -10.71 -2.70
N GLN A 28 0.89 -9.68 -3.08
CA GLN A 28 0.59 -8.30 -2.74
C GLN A 28 -0.75 -7.85 -3.34
N ALA A 29 -1.07 -8.26 -4.56
CA ALA A 29 -2.36 -8.00 -5.17
C ALA A 29 -3.52 -8.68 -4.41
N ALA A 30 -3.35 -9.95 -4.01
CA ALA A 30 -4.36 -10.67 -3.23
C ALA A 30 -4.54 -10.05 -1.84
N LEU A 31 -3.45 -9.69 -1.16
CA LEU A 31 -3.48 -9.00 0.12
C LEU A 31 -4.21 -7.65 0.00
N ALA A 32 -3.88 -6.85 -1.01
CA ALA A 32 -4.54 -5.58 -1.27
C ALA A 32 -6.05 -5.74 -1.46
N ALA A 33 -6.48 -6.75 -2.23
CA ALA A 33 -7.89 -7.04 -2.43
C ALA A 33 -8.61 -7.41 -1.13
N VAL A 34 -8.01 -8.30 -0.32
CA VAL A 34 -8.60 -8.74 0.96
C VAL A 34 -8.70 -7.58 1.95
N LEU A 35 -7.64 -6.78 2.08
CA LEU A 35 -7.63 -5.64 3.00
C LEU A 35 -8.59 -4.54 2.57
N THR A 36 -8.70 -4.28 1.26
CA THR A 36 -9.65 -3.30 0.72
C THR A 36 -11.09 -3.72 0.96
N ALA A 37 -11.45 -4.96 0.61
CA ALA A 37 -12.79 -5.47 0.85
C ALA A 37 -13.13 -5.53 2.35
N GLY A 38 -12.16 -5.91 3.19
CA GLY A 38 -12.33 -5.92 4.64
C GLY A 38 -12.59 -4.53 5.22
N LEU A 39 -11.83 -3.53 4.74
CA LEU A 39 -11.99 -2.13 5.12
C LEU A 39 -13.38 -1.61 4.72
N GLU A 40 -13.80 -1.82 3.47
CA GLU A 40 -15.10 -1.37 2.98
C GLU A 40 -16.25 -1.95 3.82
N ASN A 41 -16.23 -3.26 4.08
CA ASN A 41 -17.21 -3.91 4.94
C ASN A 41 -17.21 -3.34 6.38
N ALA A 42 -16.02 -3.05 6.94
CA ALA A 42 -15.91 -2.47 8.28
C ALA A 42 -16.47 -1.04 8.33
N LEU A 43 -16.24 -0.25 7.28
CA LEU A 43 -16.77 1.10 7.16
C LEU A 43 -18.30 1.09 7.00
N GLU A 44 -18.84 0.20 6.16
CA GLU A 44 -20.28 0.03 5.97
C GLU A 44 -20.98 -0.40 7.26
N ALA A 45 -20.35 -1.30 8.04
CA ALA A 45 -20.87 -1.73 9.34
C ALA A 45 -20.70 -0.69 10.46
N GLY A 46 -19.98 0.42 10.20
CA GLY A 46 -19.61 1.39 11.24
C GLY A 46 -18.65 0.83 12.30
N ASP A 47 -17.91 -0.24 11.98
CA ASP A 47 -16.92 -0.87 12.86
C ASP A 47 -15.55 -0.20 12.69
N HIS A 48 -15.41 0.94 13.34
CA HIS A 48 -14.23 1.78 13.30
C HIS A 48 -12.95 1.08 13.77
N PRO A 49 -12.95 0.34 14.91
CA PRO A 49 -11.75 -0.40 15.35
C PRO A 49 -11.28 -1.40 14.31
N LYS A 50 -12.21 -2.08 13.63
CA LYS A 50 -11.88 -3.06 12.59
C LYS A 50 -11.36 -2.39 11.31
N ALA A 51 -11.93 -1.25 10.91
CA ALA A 51 -11.40 -0.45 9.80
C ALA A 51 -9.95 0.01 10.06
N VAL A 52 -9.65 0.48 11.28
CA VAL A 52 -8.29 0.86 11.69
C VAL A 52 -7.33 -0.34 11.67
N ASN A 53 -7.81 -1.53 12.07
CA ASN A 53 -7.01 -2.75 11.99
C ASN A 53 -6.60 -3.06 10.54
N PHE A 54 -7.53 -2.99 9.59
CA PHE A 54 -7.22 -3.19 8.16
C PHE A 54 -6.20 -2.18 7.62
N ILE A 55 -6.29 -0.91 8.01
CA ILE A 55 -5.32 0.13 7.62
C ILE A 55 -3.93 -0.20 8.17
N ASN A 56 -3.82 -0.49 9.48
CA ASN A 56 -2.56 -0.85 10.11
C ASN A 56 -1.94 -2.11 9.48
N ARG A 57 -2.79 -3.08 9.13
CA ARG A 57 -2.38 -4.30 8.46
C ARG A 57 -1.88 -4.04 7.03
N GLY A 58 -2.46 -3.07 6.32
CA GLY A 58 -1.94 -2.59 5.05
C GLY A 58 -0.53 -2.00 5.15
N PHE A 59 -0.24 -1.26 6.21
CA PHE A 59 1.12 -0.76 6.49
C PHE A 59 2.09 -1.86 6.93
N ALA A 60 1.63 -2.86 7.67
CA ALA A 60 2.49 -3.90 8.25
C ALA A 60 2.79 -5.07 7.29
N GLU A 61 1.78 -5.56 6.56
CA GLU A 61 1.87 -6.75 5.70
C GLU A 61 2.00 -6.40 4.21
N GLY A 62 1.56 -5.20 3.82
CA GLY A 62 1.55 -4.72 2.45
C GLY A 62 2.73 -3.83 2.09
N THR A 63 2.45 -2.85 1.23
CA THR A 63 3.37 -1.76 0.93
C THR A 63 2.92 -0.48 1.63
N PRO A 64 3.83 0.49 1.88
CA PRO A 64 3.43 1.80 2.38
C PRO A 64 2.36 2.48 1.51
N GLN A 65 2.40 2.26 0.19
CA GLN A 65 1.39 2.73 -0.76
C GLN A 65 0.03 2.12 -0.49
N LEU A 66 -0.05 0.80 -0.24
CA LEU A 66 -1.32 0.14 0.10
C LEU A 66 -1.91 0.70 1.40
N GLY A 67 -1.10 0.89 2.44
CA GLY A 67 -1.57 1.51 3.69
C GLY A 67 -2.12 2.92 3.48
N CYS A 68 -1.47 3.71 2.62
CA CYS A 68 -1.93 5.04 2.24
C CYS A 68 -3.26 5.01 1.46
N GLU A 69 -3.38 4.13 0.46
CA GLU A 69 -4.62 3.94 -0.31
C GLU A 69 -5.81 3.58 0.60
N LEU A 70 -5.60 2.67 1.55
CA LEU A 70 -6.62 2.29 2.53
C LEU A 70 -7.01 3.46 3.44
N LEU A 71 -6.03 4.26 3.89
CA LEU A 71 -6.28 5.45 4.69
C LEU A 71 -7.09 6.50 3.91
N CYS A 72 -6.71 6.77 2.66
CA CYS A 72 -7.42 7.70 1.79
C CYS A 72 -8.87 7.28 1.56
N ARG A 73 -9.11 5.98 1.32
CA ARG A 73 -10.47 5.42 1.20
C ARG A 73 -11.28 5.61 2.48
N ALA A 74 -10.70 5.29 3.63
CA ALA A 74 -11.39 5.47 4.91
C ALA A 74 -11.82 6.93 5.10
N ILE A 75 -10.90 7.88 4.90
CA ILE A 75 -11.17 9.33 5.01
C ILE A 75 -12.31 9.77 4.06
N ALA A 76 -12.30 9.28 2.82
CA ALA A 76 -13.33 9.60 1.84
C ALA A 76 -14.74 9.15 2.29
N VAL A 77 -14.83 8.03 3.00
CA VAL A 77 -16.11 7.50 3.52
C VAL A 77 -16.59 8.22 4.78
N VAL A 78 -15.68 8.65 5.67
CA VAL A 78 -16.06 9.35 6.92
C VAL A 78 -16.62 10.76 6.65
N GLY A 79 -16.12 11.44 5.61
CA GLY A 79 -16.42 12.84 5.36
C GLY A 79 -15.98 13.77 6.50
N THR A 80 -16.30 15.07 6.39
CA THR A 80 -15.87 16.12 7.34
C THR A 80 -16.64 16.13 8.67
N ALA A 81 -17.63 15.27 8.86
CA ALA A 81 -18.59 15.36 9.97
C ALA A 81 -18.18 14.56 11.22
N ARG A 82 -17.18 13.68 11.13
CA ARG A 82 -16.84 12.77 12.22
C ARG A 82 -15.32 12.66 12.40
N THR A 83 -14.81 13.24 13.48
CA THR A 83 -13.40 13.15 13.87
C THR A 83 -13.12 11.77 14.46
N TRP A 84 -12.28 10.98 13.79
CA TRP A 84 -11.77 9.71 14.32
C TRP A 84 -10.27 9.84 14.61
N THR A 85 -9.85 9.33 15.76
CA THR A 85 -8.43 9.27 16.12
C THR A 85 -7.87 7.91 15.71
N VAL A 86 -7.01 7.90 14.69
CA VAL A 86 -6.29 6.70 14.27
C VAL A 86 -4.91 6.72 14.92
N GLN A 87 -4.65 5.80 15.84
CA GLN A 87 -3.28 5.48 16.23
C GLN A 87 -2.75 4.44 15.26
N LEU A 88 -1.88 4.88 14.34
CA LEU A 88 -1.04 3.95 13.60
C LEU A 88 -0.10 3.30 14.62
N ALA A 89 -0.03 1.96 14.61
CA ALA A 89 0.65 1.18 15.65
C ALA A 89 2.02 1.78 16.03
N PRO A 90 2.40 1.74 17.33
CA PRO A 90 3.61 2.40 17.79
C PRO A 90 4.83 1.83 17.05
N PRO A 91 5.88 2.64 16.83
CA PRO A 91 7.11 2.17 16.21
C PRO A 91 7.55 0.94 17.02
N THR A 92 7.56 -0.21 16.36
CA THR A 92 8.12 -1.46 16.88
C THR A 92 9.41 -1.06 17.59
N GLN A 93 9.49 -1.25 18.91
CA GLN A 93 10.69 -0.90 19.65
C GLN A 93 11.87 -1.57 18.96
N VAL A 94 12.64 -0.78 18.20
CA VAL A 94 13.91 -1.22 17.64
C VAL A 94 14.73 -1.50 18.88
N ARG A 95 14.92 -2.78 19.20
CA ARG A 95 15.79 -3.22 20.28
C ARG A 95 17.19 -2.70 19.93
N GLN A 96 17.55 -1.54 20.45
CA GLN A 96 18.87 -0.96 20.25
C GLN A 96 19.86 -1.91 20.91
N ARG A 97 20.66 -2.57 20.07
CA ARG A 97 21.78 -3.40 20.51
C ARG A 97 22.77 -2.45 21.19
N PRO A 98 23.18 -2.71 22.44
CA PRO A 98 24.27 -1.95 23.05
C PRO A 98 25.51 -2.11 22.17
N ALA A 99 26.15 -0.99 21.83
CA ALA A 99 27.45 -0.99 21.16
C ALA A 99 28.52 -1.56 22.12
N PRO A 100 29.54 -2.27 21.59
CA PRO A 100 30.60 -2.89 22.40
C PRO A 100 31.49 -1.87 23.12
#